data_AF-A0A0A2E9Q7-F1
#
_entry.id   AF-A0A0A2E9Q7-F1
#
_cell.length_a   1.000
_cell.length_b   1.000
_cell.length_c   1.000
_cell.angle_alpha   90.00
_cell.angle_beta   90.00
_cell.angle_gamma   90.00
#
_symmetry.space_group_name_H-M   'P 1'
#
loop_
_entity.id
_entity.type
_entity.pdbx_description
1 polymer ?
#
loop_
_entity_poly.entity_id
_entity_poly.type
_entity_poly.pdbx_seq_one_letter_code
_entity_poly.pdbx_strand_id
1 'polypeptide(L)'
;MKRLLYIILFPLFLFGCAKEQSGEHLEDCREKNQVTFTVNIPDYNTLRAIEENESVIKTLELWVFNESGLFLQRSVATVRNEGGGRYSFTAQVNKSIEKRKIHFVANYTLPEATAAAWIGRDERDVIPSIEVGLSQPIVMWKRLEFASVAVENQDLGTVELLRNKGKFMLEVAQTSGLENVFYALYRNHGMGTIAPFANGAFDEHALTPLTSAVVGVLGDADFIPAGQPLYAYEQSNQSDAQMHPYLIIKARFKNYPGAGFRYFKLDLVNNDKTKRFDIKRNWLLKVILKKVKDIPNAGHQTLAKALKAIPDNNFALSEEMQQYPSFSDGEGVLKVEKTNYVLFADVSELKFRCAYYPDKNNTAYTNNGLIRVERVNPADGIITNAVVSSEGLVSITFADNLDTQGAVLRTEVIVKVQGKPELQRIIRISVRDHYRFASVVANGTESTDGLSVRCTVAETQNASLSLKLTLPNDFSKMLLPLNFRFYTENFYPVSGGLALGFDGGKTYWNNLLTQIPASRIIEVRFKSNKAVSAEDIKIDTKTNIFNPFTIKVKN
;
A
#
# COMPACT_ATOMS: atom_id res chain seq x y z
N MET A 1 -60.79 36.31 -24.70
CA MET A 1 -61.16 36.96 -23.42
C MET A 1 -59.90 36.87 -22.54
N LYS A 2 -59.37 37.95 -21.92
CA LYS A 2 -59.78 38.54 -20.62
C LYS A 2 -59.98 37.46 -19.53
N ARG A 3 -59.33 37.49 -18.36
CA ARG A 3 -58.29 38.41 -17.81
C ARG A 3 -57.77 37.89 -16.43
N LEU A 4 -56.55 38.30 -16.00
CA LEU A 4 -56.03 38.29 -14.60
C LEU A 4 -55.80 36.88 -13.98
N LEU A 5 -54.99 36.65 -12.93
CA LEU A 5 -54.16 37.46 -12.00
C LEU A 5 -52.78 36.73 -11.88
N TYR A 6 -51.55 37.27 -11.95
CA TYR A 6 -50.85 38.38 -11.25
C TYR A 6 -50.60 38.19 -9.74
N ILE A 7 -49.45 38.72 -9.26
CA ILE A 7 -48.94 38.79 -7.85
C ILE A 7 -48.29 37.47 -7.38
N ILE A 8 -47.02 37.37 -6.93
CA ILE A 8 -45.89 38.33 -6.73
C ILE A 8 -44.55 37.49 -6.72
N LEU A 9 -43.28 37.93 -6.70
CA LEU A 9 -42.57 39.20 -6.45
C LEU A 9 -41.23 39.26 -7.27
N PHE A 10 -40.25 40.03 -6.80
CA PHE A 10 -38.92 40.39 -7.34
C PHE A 10 -37.93 39.28 -7.70
N PRO A 11 -37.09 39.49 -8.75
CA PRO A 11 -35.68 39.11 -8.74
C PRO A 11 -34.86 40.14 -7.95
N LEU A 12 -34.02 39.70 -7.02
CA LEU A 12 -33.21 40.60 -6.18
C LEU A 12 -31.77 40.70 -6.74
N PHE A 13 -31.26 41.92 -6.85
CA PHE A 13 -29.92 42.19 -7.38
C PHE A 13 -28.84 41.47 -6.56
N LEU A 14 -28.03 40.65 -7.24
CA LEU A 14 -26.63 40.52 -6.89
C LEU A 14 -25.81 41.33 -7.89
N PHE A 15 -25.55 42.59 -7.53
CA PHE A 15 -24.29 43.24 -7.87
C PHE A 15 -23.17 42.51 -7.10
N GLY A 16 -22.91 41.26 -7.49
CA GLY A 16 -21.70 40.55 -7.11
C GLY A 16 -20.55 41.28 -7.78
N CYS A 17 -19.90 42.17 -7.03
CA CYS A 17 -18.85 43.01 -7.57
C CYS A 17 -17.71 42.11 -8.07
N ALA A 18 -17.57 42.01 -9.38
CA ALA A 18 -16.32 41.67 -10.00
C ALA A 18 -15.37 42.84 -9.74
N LYS A 19 -14.81 42.90 -8.52
CA LYS A 19 -13.67 43.76 -8.23
C LYS A 19 -12.58 43.24 -9.15
N GLU A 20 -12.23 44.04 -10.15
CA GLU A 20 -11.17 43.71 -11.07
C GLU A 20 -9.85 43.74 -10.29
N GLN A 21 -9.46 42.59 -9.73
CA GLN A 21 -8.29 42.44 -8.89
C GLN A 21 -6.97 42.43 -9.70
N SER A 22 -7.09 42.81 -10.98
CA SER A 22 -6.02 43.19 -11.91
C SER A 22 -5.27 44.45 -11.48
N GLY A 23 -5.94 45.40 -10.82
CA GLY A 23 -5.38 46.71 -10.49
C GLY A 23 -4.34 46.71 -9.36
N GLU A 24 -4.70 46.19 -8.18
CA GLU A 24 -3.87 46.27 -6.97
C GLU A 24 -2.58 45.44 -7.04
N HIS A 25 -2.53 44.44 -7.93
CA HIS A 25 -1.44 43.46 -7.95
C HIS A 25 -0.19 43.89 -8.73
N LEU A 26 -0.27 44.97 -9.52
CA LEU A 26 0.76 45.38 -10.49
C LEU A 26 1.66 46.55 -10.06
N GLU A 27 1.35 47.25 -8.97
CA GLU A 27 2.16 48.38 -8.50
C GLU A 27 3.49 47.89 -7.87
N ASP A 28 3.44 46.80 -7.09
CA ASP A 28 4.56 46.16 -6.37
C ASP A 28 5.52 45.36 -7.29
N CYS A 29 5.63 45.78 -8.56
CA CYS A 29 6.34 45.10 -9.64
C CYS A 29 7.27 46.02 -10.46
N ARG A 30 7.38 47.31 -10.14
CA ARG A 30 8.14 48.29 -10.95
C ARG A 30 9.61 48.42 -10.57
N GLU A 31 9.95 48.37 -9.28
CA GLU A 31 11.35 48.34 -8.82
C GLU A 31 11.85 46.89 -8.69
N LYS A 32 13.09 46.65 -9.15
CA LYS A 32 13.76 45.35 -9.01
C LYS A 32 14.98 45.50 -8.11
N ASN A 33 15.10 44.58 -7.17
CA ASN A 33 16.31 44.39 -6.37
C ASN A 33 17.13 43.25 -6.96
N GLN A 34 18.45 43.45 -6.99
CA GLN A 34 19.37 42.33 -7.07
C GLN A 34 19.36 41.59 -5.73
N VAL A 35 19.26 40.27 -5.78
CA VAL A 35 19.49 39.37 -4.64
C VAL A 35 20.73 38.52 -4.91
N THR A 36 21.46 38.20 -3.84
CA THR A 36 22.57 37.24 -3.86
C THR A 36 22.17 35.99 -3.07
N PHE A 37 22.77 34.85 -3.38
CA PHE A 37 22.67 33.64 -2.56
C PHE A 37 23.76 32.63 -2.95
N THR A 38 23.90 31.58 -2.15
CA THR A 38 24.68 30.38 -2.47
C THR A 38 23.77 29.16 -2.52
N VAL A 39 24.21 28.09 -3.18
CA VAL A 39 23.46 26.84 -3.27
C VAL A 39 24.24 25.71 -2.63
N ASN A 40 23.58 25.00 -1.70
CA ASN A 40 23.97 23.66 -1.31
C ASN A 40 23.11 22.65 -2.07
N ILE A 41 23.70 21.54 -2.51
CA ILE A 41 22.94 20.38 -2.99
C ILE A 41 23.38 19.25 -2.06
N PRO A 42 22.55 18.86 -1.08
CA PRO A 42 22.91 17.79 -0.16
C PRO A 42 23.36 16.54 -0.90
N ASP A 43 24.36 15.85 -0.34
CA ASP A 43 24.60 14.45 -0.66
C ASP A 43 23.28 13.68 -0.52
N TYR A 44 23.13 12.61 -1.31
CA TYR A 44 22.05 11.65 -1.06
C TYR A 44 22.14 11.15 0.39
N ASN A 45 21.00 10.76 0.98
CA ASN A 45 20.93 10.24 2.35
C ASN A 45 21.57 8.83 2.52
N THR A 46 22.86 8.70 2.19
CA THR A 46 23.83 7.67 2.60
C THR A 46 25.22 8.06 2.09
N LEU A 47 26.27 7.82 2.89
CA LEU A 47 27.61 8.40 2.73
C LEU A 47 28.31 8.11 1.38
N ARG A 48 28.76 9.19 0.73
CA ARG A 48 29.78 9.29 -0.34
C ARG A 48 29.57 8.41 -1.59
N ALA A 49 29.27 9.07 -2.70
CA ALA A 49 29.55 8.58 -4.06
C ALA A 49 30.63 9.46 -4.73
N ILE A 50 31.37 8.89 -5.69
CA ILE A 50 32.39 9.61 -6.48
C ILE A 50 31.92 9.63 -7.94
N GLU A 51 31.91 10.83 -8.52
CA GLU A 51 31.88 11.16 -9.95
C GLU A 51 30.91 10.39 -10.87
N GLU A 52 29.67 10.88 -10.95
CA GLU A 52 29.38 11.90 -11.97
C GLU A 52 28.87 13.17 -11.26
N ASN A 53 28.91 14.34 -11.92
CA ASN A 53 28.51 15.59 -11.27
C ASN A 53 26.98 15.80 -11.32
N GLU A 54 26.29 14.98 -10.53
CA GLU A 54 24.83 15.04 -10.26
C GLU A 54 24.40 16.28 -9.47
N SER A 55 25.34 17.20 -9.21
CA SER A 55 25.14 18.51 -8.61
C SER A 55 25.34 19.66 -9.63
N VAL A 56 25.51 19.37 -10.93
CA VAL A 56 25.58 20.42 -11.95
C VAL A 56 24.27 21.18 -12.05
N ILE A 57 24.36 22.50 -11.87
CA ILE A 57 23.33 23.48 -12.17
C ILE A 57 23.65 24.07 -13.55
N LYS A 58 22.86 23.69 -14.57
CA LYS A 58 22.94 24.21 -15.95
C LYS A 58 22.12 25.49 -16.10
N THR A 59 20.97 25.54 -15.44
CA THR A 59 20.09 26.70 -15.29
C THR A 59 19.62 26.74 -13.84
N LEU A 60 19.30 27.93 -13.34
CA LEU A 60 18.65 28.13 -12.05
C LEU A 60 17.68 29.31 -12.16
N GLU A 61 16.44 29.08 -11.79
CA GLU A 61 15.38 30.08 -11.82
C GLU A 61 14.80 30.31 -10.42
N LEU A 62 14.41 31.56 -10.16
CA LEU A 62 13.62 31.96 -9.00
C LEU A 62 12.21 32.26 -9.51
N TRP A 63 11.23 31.53 -8.99
CA TRP A 63 9.82 31.77 -9.23
C TRP A 63 9.22 32.40 -7.97
N VAL A 64 8.88 33.67 -8.08
CA VAL A 64 8.52 34.55 -6.97
C VAL A 64 7.01 34.67 -6.87
N PHE A 65 6.49 34.45 -5.67
CA PHE A 65 5.08 34.56 -5.31
C PHE A 65 4.93 35.54 -4.14
N ASN A 66 3.77 36.19 -4.05
CA ASN A 66 3.46 37.11 -2.96
C ASN A 66 3.18 36.37 -1.63
N GLU A 67 2.91 37.10 -0.55
CA GLU A 67 2.53 36.56 0.75
C GLU A 67 1.31 35.62 0.69
N SER A 68 0.32 35.94 -0.15
CA SER A 68 -0.87 35.11 -0.41
C SER A 68 -0.55 33.81 -1.17
N GLY A 69 0.61 33.70 -1.84
CA GLY A 69 1.01 32.54 -2.66
C GLY A 69 0.67 32.67 -4.14
N LEU A 70 0.39 33.88 -4.64
CA LEU A 70 0.09 34.17 -6.04
C LEU A 70 1.35 34.57 -6.81
N PHE A 71 1.55 34.02 -8.01
CA PHE A 71 2.77 34.18 -8.80
C PHE A 71 2.92 35.61 -9.34
N LEU A 72 4.11 36.19 -9.13
CA LEU A 72 4.49 37.54 -9.54
C LEU A 72 5.50 37.54 -10.69
N GLN A 73 6.51 36.66 -10.64
CA GLN A 73 7.70 36.80 -11.48
C GLN A 73 8.49 35.50 -11.66
N ARG A 74 8.95 35.27 -12.90
CA ARG A 74 10.11 34.42 -13.20
C ARG A 74 11.38 35.27 -13.24
N SER A 75 12.44 34.81 -12.60
CA SER A 75 13.79 35.38 -12.71
C SER A 75 14.79 34.27 -12.99
N VAL A 76 15.81 34.55 -13.81
CA VAL A 76 16.90 33.60 -14.11
C VAL A 76 18.14 34.06 -13.34
N ALA A 77 18.75 33.16 -12.57
CA ALA A 77 19.94 33.46 -11.80
C ALA A 77 21.21 33.37 -12.67
N THR A 78 22.10 34.35 -12.54
CA THR A 78 23.45 34.29 -13.12
C THR A 78 24.44 33.76 -12.08
N VAL A 79 25.32 32.85 -12.49
CA VAL A 79 26.34 32.25 -11.61
C VAL A 79 27.64 33.06 -11.63
N ARG A 80 28.26 33.21 -10.46
CA ARG A 80 29.62 33.72 -10.28
C ARG A 80 30.47 32.66 -9.56
N ASN A 81 31.68 32.46 -10.05
CA ASN A 81 32.68 31.60 -9.42
C ASN A 81 33.45 32.42 -8.38
N GLU A 82 33.37 32.04 -7.10
CA GLU A 82 34.04 32.72 -5.98
C GLU A 82 35.41 32.11 -5.66
N GLY A 83 35.89 31.18 -6.49
CA GLY A 83 37.09 30.41 -6.25
C GLY A 83 36.89 29.24 -5.28
N GLY A 84 37.91 28.38 -5.16
CA GLY A 84 37.90 27.25 -4.22
C GLY A 84 36.76 26.23 -4.42
N GLY A 85 36.14 26.19 -5.60
CA GLY A 85 34.97 25.36 -5.89
C GLY A 85 33.63 25.91 -5.39
N ARG A 86 33.59 27.16 -4.89
CA ARG A 86 32.36 27.82 -4.43
C ARG A 86 31.74 28.67 -5.55
N TYR A 87 30.42 28.65 -5.60
CA TYR A 87 29.62 29.42 -6.55
C TYR A 87 28.60 30.26 -5.79
N SER A 88 28.54 31.55 -6.12
CA SER A 88 27.43 32.42 -5.75
C SER A 88 26.50 32.59 -6.95
N PHE A 89 25.26 32.97 -6.66
CA PHE A 89 24.23 33.22 -7.66
C PHE A 89 23.60 34.58 -7.40
N THR A 90 23.30 35.31 -8.47
CA THR A 90 22.60 36.59 -8.39
C THR A 90 21.37 36.57 -9.29
N ALA A 91 20.28 37.16 -8.84
CA ALA A 91 19.02 37.22 -9.58
C ALA A 91 18.35 38.59 -9.40
N GLN A 92 17.46 38.95 -10.33
CA GLN A 92 16.73 40.22 -10.33
C GLN A 92 15.26 39.97 -10.00
N VAL A 93 14.81 40.37 -8.81
CA VAL A 93 13.47 40.09 -8.29
C VAL A 93 12.75 41.39 -7.93
N ASN A 94 11.42 41.41 -8.11
CA ASN A 94 10.61 42.57 -7.73
C ASN A 94 10.79 42.88 -6.24
N LYS A 95 11.19 44.12 -5.95
CA LYS A 95 11.44 44.64 -4.60
C LYS A 95 10.14 44.65 -3.81
N SER A 96 10.19 44.26 -2.53
CA SER A 96 9.00 44.27 -1.67
C SER A 96 9.37 44.38 -0.19
N ILE A 97 8.61 45.18 0.56
CA ILE A 97 8.64 45.17 2.04
C ILE A 97 7.81 44.03 2.64
N GLU A 98 6.88 43.45 1.86
CA GLU A 98 6.02 42.35 2.27
C GLU A 98 6.67 40.99 2.05
N LYS A 99 6.11 39.96 2.70
CA LYS A 99 6.58 38.57 2.57
C LYS A 99 6.63 38.15 1.10
N ARG A 100 7.67 37.40 0.75
CA ARG A 100 7.79 36.69 -0.52
C ARG A 100 8.07 35.22 -0.33
N LYS A 101 7.41 34.40 -1.13
CA LYS A 101 7.64 32.96 -1.25
C LYS A 101 8.41 32.75 -2.55
N ILE A 102 9.55 32.06 -2.49
CA ILE A 102 10.40 31.84 -3.66
C ILE A 102 10.65 30.35 -3.81
N HIS A 103 10.30 29.82 -4.98
CA HIS A 103 10.75 28.51 -5.42
C HIS A 103 12.03 28.67 -6.24
N PHE A 104 13.10 28.04 -5.79
CA PHE A 104 14.37 27.95 -6.48
C PHE A 104 14.39 26.64 -7.27
N VAL A 105 14.60 26.71 -8.59
CA VAL A 105 14.46 25.56 -9.49
C VAL A 105 15.67 25.46 -10.41
N ALA A 106 16.50 24.44 -10.21
CA ALA A 106 17.65 24.14 -11.06
C ALA A 106 17.31 23.12 -12.15
N ASN A 107 17.95 23.27 -13.32
CA ASN A 107 17.86 22.38 -14.49
C ASN A 107 16.47 22.20 -15.13
N TYR A 108 15.51 23.06 -14.77
CA TYR A 108 14.25 23.24 -15.49
C TYR A 108 14.06 24.73 -15.75
N THR A 109 13.50 25.08 -16.90
CA THR A 109 13.23 26.46 -17.31
C THR A 109 11.76 26.62 -17.62
N LEU A 110 11.10 27.56 -16.94
CA LEU A 110 9.68 27.84 -17.14
C LEU A 110 9.48 28.58 -18.48
N PRO A 111 8.69 28.05 -19.44
CA PRO A 111 8.48 28.72 -20.71
C PRO A 111 7.83 30.10 -20.52
N GLU A 112 8.21 31.08 -21.33
CA GLU A 112 7.81 32.48 -21.13
C GLU A 112 6.29 32.69 -21.24
N ALA A 113 5.64 32.00 -22.18
CA ALA A 113 4.17 31.97 -22.28
C ALA A 113 3.51 31.34 -21.04
N THR A 114 4.14 30.32 -20.43
CA THR A 114 3.66 29.70 -19.19
C THR A 114 3.83 30.66 -18.01
N ALA A 115 4.99 31.32 -17.89
CA ALA A 115 5.22 32.34 -16.86
C ALA A 115 4.24 33.52 -16.97
N ALA A 116 3.94 33.98 -18.18
CA ALA A 116 2.92 35.02 -18.40
C ALA A 116 1.51 34.53 -18.01
N ALA A 117 1.14 33.30 -18.35
CA ALA A 117 -0.14 32.68 -17.98
C ALA A 117 -0.24 32.25 -16.50
N TRP A 118 0.85 32.37 -15.73
CA TRP A 118 0.88 32.09 -14.30
C TRP A 118 0.62 33.32 -13.43
N ILE A 119 0.76 34.55 -13.94
CA ILE A 119 0.59 35.78 -13.17
C ILE A 119 -0.75 35.77 -12.41
N GLY A 120 -0.68 35.93 -11.08
CA GLY A 120 -1.85 35.88 -10.19
C GLY A 120 -2.39 34.49 -9.83
N ARG A 121 -1.77 33.39 -10.28
CA ARG A 121 -2.16 32.01 -9.91
C ARG A 121 -1.41 31.49 -8.69
N ASP A 122 -2.08 30.61 -7.94
CA ASP A 122 -1.60 30.05 -6.66
C ASP A 122 -0.46 29.04 -6.84
N GLU A 123 0.57 29.12 -5.99
CA GLU A 123 1.70 28.19 -5.89
C GLU A 123 1.24 26.72 -5.82
N ARG A 124 0.15 26.44 -5.10
CA ARG A 124 -0.43 25.10 -4.85
C ARG A 124 -1.13 24.50 -6.07
N ASP A 125 -1.40 25.31 -7.08
CA ASP A 125 -2.01 24.95 -8.35
C ASP A 125 -0.92 24.79 -9.42
N VAL A 126 -0.05 25.80 -9.54
CA VAL A 126 0.92 25.86 -10.64
C VAL A 126 2.17 25.00 -10.42
N ILE A 127 2.74 24.93 -9.22
CA ILE A 127 3.99 24.18 -8.97
C ILE A 127 3.79 22.66 -9.06
N PRO A 128 2.71 22.06 -8.51
CA PRO A 128 2.48 20.61 -8.63
C PRO A 128 2.20 20.16 -10.06
N SER A 129 1.72 21.06 -10.94
CA SER A 129 1.44 20.74 -12.35
C SER A 129 2.68 20.51 -13.23
N ILE A 130 3.90 20.82 -12.74
CA ILE A 130 5.12 20.58 -13.53
C ILE A 130 5.62 19.15 -13.31
N GLU A 131 5.33 18.32 -14.31
CA GLU A 131 5.89 16.99 -14.49
C GLU A 131 7.11 17.03 -15.43
N VAL A 132 8.11 16.18 -15.18
CA VAL A 132 9.26 15.97 -16.07
C VAL A 132 9.51 14.48 -16.31
N GLY A 133 9.93 14.13 -17.53
CA GLY A 133 10.19 12.74 -17.94
C GLY A 133 11.63 12.26 -17.68
N LEU A 134 11.83 10.95 -17.59
CA LEU A 134 13.10 10.33 -17.15
C LEU A 134 14.34 10.77 -17.96
N SER A 135 14.18 11.07 -19.25
CA SER A 135 15.24 11.55 -20.15
C SER A 135 15.67 13.00 -19.91
N GLN A 136 14.89 13.79 -19.15
CA GLN A 136 15.28 15.15 -18.77
C GLN A 136 16.40 15.15 -17.73
N PRO A 137 17.18 16.24 -17.61
CA PRO A 137 18.13 16.45 -16.52
C PRO A 137 17.52 16.20 -15.13
N ILE A 138 18.37 15.98 -14.12
CA ILE A 138 17.92 15.98 -12.72
C ILE A 138 17.52 17.41 -12.36
N VAL A 139 16.21 17.64 -12.20
CA VAL A 139 15.67 18.90 -11.70
C VAL A 139 15.88 18.94 -10.19
N MET A 140 16.22 20.10 -9.65
CA MET A 140 16.42 20.28 -8.21
C MET A 140 15.61 21.48 -7.73
N TRP A 141 15.00 21.36 -6.55
CA TRP A 141 13.98 22.29 -6.09
C TRP A 141 14.11 22.61 -4.60
N LYS A 142 13.76 23.83 -4.21
CA LYS A 142 13.54 24.26 -2.82
C LYS A 142 12.51 25.39 -2.78
N ARG A 143 11.67 25.42 -1.74
CA ARG A 143 10.80 26.56 -1.42
C ARG A 143 11.30 27.24 -0.15
N LEU A 144 11.41 28.56 -0.17
CA LEU A 144 11.72 29.38 1.02
C LEU A 144 10.74 30.54 1.13
N GLU A 145 10.52 31.02 2.36
CA GLU A 145 9.76 32.25 2.63
C GLU A 145 10.69 33.30 3.24
N PHE A 146 10.67 34.51 2.70
CA PHE A 146 11.44 35.66 3.17
C PHE A 146 10.47 36.72 3.70
N ALA A 147 10.80 37.33 4.84
CA ALA A 147 9.96 38.35 5.46
C ALA A 147 9.80 39.61 4.58
N SER A 148 10.85 39.95 3.83
CA SER A 148 10.86 40.98 2.79
C SER A 148 11.97 40.73 1.78
N VAL A 149 11.92 41.40 0.64
CA VAL A 149 13.01 41.49 -0.35
C VAL A 149 13.25 42.96 -0.69
N ALA A 150 13.40 43.78 0.35
CA ALA A 150 13.42 45.24 0.27
C ALA A 150 14.84 45.82 0.11
N VAL A 151 15.87 45.09 0.58
CA VAL A 151 17.24 45.59 0.67
C VAL A 151 17.97 45.44 -0.68
N GLU A 152 18.76 46.45 -1.05
CA GLU A 152 19.59 46.38 -2.26
C GLU A 152 20.72 45.36 -2.08
N ASN A 153 20.92 44.47 -3.06
CA ASN A 153 21.89 43.36 -2.98
C ASN A 153 21.65 42.44 -1.77
N GLN A 154 20.39 42.22 -1.39
CA GLN A 154 20.02 41.37 -0.25
C GLN A 154 20.51 39.93 -0.44
N ASP A 155 21.27 39.43 0.54
CA ASP A 155 21.63 38.03 0.62
C ASP A 155 20.45 37.19 1.13
N LEU A 156 20.11 36.14 0.39
CA LEU A 156 19.11 35.14 0.77
C LEU A 156 19.75 33.91 1.43
N GLY A 157 21.08 33.88 1.57
CA GLY A 157 21.84 32.87 2.29
C GLY A 157 22.12 31.61 1.47
N THR A 158 22.04 30.44 2.12
CA THR A 158 22.30 29.14 1.48
C THR A 158 20.97 28.44 1.15
N VAL A 159 20.73 28.18 -0.12
CA VAL A 159 19.55 27.44 -0.61
C VAL A 159 19.90 25.96 -0.75
N GLU A 160 19.22 25.07 -0.03
CA GLU A 160 19.43 23.63 -0.14
C GLU A 160 18.49 23.00 -1.18
N LEU A 161 18.99 22.73 -2.38
CA LEU A 161 18.17 22.16 -3.47
C LEU A 161 18.10 20.62 -3.38
N LEU A 162 16.87 20.08 -3.38
CA LEU A 162 16.62 18.65 -3.40
C LEU A 162 16.40 18.15 -4.83
N ARG A 163 17.12 17.09 -5.23
CA ARG A 163 16.93 16.42 -6.53
C ARG A 163 15.55 15.75 -6.59
N ASN A 164 14.84 15.89 -7.71
CA ASN A 164 13.51 15.28 -7.89
C ASN A 164 13.53 13.79 -8.30
N LYS A 165 14.70 13.21 -8.53
CA LYS A 165 14.91 11.77 -8.78
C LYS A 165 15.55 11.10 -7.56
N GLY A 166 15.19 9.83 -7.34
CA GLY A 166 15.97 8.90 -6.51
C GLY A 166 17.09 8.25 -7.33
N LYS A 167 18.14 7.78 -6.66
CA LYS A 167 19.31 7.13 -7.25
C LYS A 167 19.43 5.68 -6.79
N PHE A 168 19.83 4.81 -7.71
CA PHE A 168 20.16 3.41 -7.47
C PHE A 168 21.64 3.19 -7.81
N MET A 169 22.31 2.40 -6.97
CA MET A 169 23.69 1.93 -7.22
C MET A 169 23.77 0.43 -6.94
N LEU A 170 24.18 -0.34 -7.94
CA LEU A 170 24.48 -1.76 -7.78
C LEU A 170 25.98 -2.00 -7.63
N GLU A 171 26.38 -2.58 -6.50
CA GLU A 171 27.73 -3.11 -6.27
C GLU A 171 27.74 -4.64 -6.28
N VAL A 172 28.85 -5.21 -6.74
CA VAL A 172 29.04 -6.66 -6.84
C VAL A 172 30.27 -7.04 -6.02
N ALA A 173 30.06 -7.79 -4.93
CA ALA A 173 31.19 -8.27 -4.14
C ALA A 173 32.03 -9.28 -4.94
N GLN A 174 33.32 -9.37 -4.66
CA GLN A 174 34.20 -10.37 -5.31
C GLN A 174 33.69 -11.81 -5.08
N THR A 175 33.09 -12.06 -3.91
CA THR A 175 32.45 -13.31 -3.45
C THR A 175 31.10 -13.62 -4.08
N SER A 176 30.56 -12.73 -4.92
CA SER A 176 29.23 -12.89 -5.55
C SER A 176 29.06 -14.19 -6.35
N GLY A 177 30.14 -14.65 -6.98
CA GLY A 177 30.11 -15.67 -8.04
C GLY A 177 29.70 -15.11 -9.41
N LEU A 178 29.52 -13.79 -9.55
CA LEU A 178 29.01 -13.15 -10.76
C LEU A 178 30.09 -12.35 -11.52
N GLU A 179 29.97 -12.32 -12.84
CA GLU A 179 30.74 -11.49 -13.77
C GLU A 179 29.81 -10.88 -14.82
N ASN A 180 30.29 -9.86 -15.56
CA ASN A 180 29.53 -9.16 -16.60
C ASN A 180 28.10 -8.81 -16.13
N VAL A 181 28.04 -8.11 -14.99
CA VAL A 181 26.80 -7.79 -14.28
C VAL A 181 26.26 -6.45 -14.78
N PHE A 182 24.99 -6.48 -15.20
CA PHE A 182 24.19 -5.33 -15.58
C PHE A 182 22.89 -5.35 -14.78
N TYR A 183 22.20 -4.21 -14.71
CA TYR A 183 20.92 -4.09 -14.03
C TYR A 183 20.03 -3.01 -14.63
N ALA A 184 18.73 -3.17 -14.39
CA ALA A 184 17.70 -2.22 -14.77
C ALA A 184 16.60 -2.19 -13.70
N LEU A 185 15.89 -1.07 -13.60
CA LEU A 185 14.70 -0.92 -12.75
C LEU A 185 13.46 -1.14 -13.61
N TYR A 186 12.58 -2.04 -13.17
CA TYR A 186 11.32 -2.34 -13.82
C TYR A 186 10.15 -1.81 -13.00
N ARG A 187 9.04 -1.49 -13.69
CA ARG A 187 7.83 -0.87 -13.11
C ARG A 187 8.09 0.47 -12.42
N ASN A 188 8.97 1.31 -12.97
CA ASN A 188 9.12 2.71 -12.57
C ASN A 188 8.12 3.62 -13.31
N HIS A 189 7.73 4.76 -12.74
CA HIS A 189 7.01 5.80 -13.49
C HIS A 189 7.94 6.53 -14.46
N GLY A 190 7.45 6.81 -15.68
CA GLY A 190 8.23 7.49 -16.72
C GLY A 190 8.42 8.99 -16.49
N MET A 191 7.70 9.55 -15.52
CA MET A 191 7.61 10.99 -15.21
C MET A 191 7.49 11.18 -13.69
N GLY A 192 7.81 12.37 -13.20
CA GLY A 192 7.62 12.78 -11.81
C GLY A 192 7.57 14.30 -11.62
N THR A 193 7.01 14.76 -10.51
CA THR A 193 6.91 16.20 -10.19
C THR A 193 8.27 16.81 -9.87
N ILE A 194 8.45 18.10 -10.15
CA ILE A 194 9.65 18.83 -9.71
C ILE A 194 9.69 19.05 -8.18
N ALA A 195 8.51 19.17 -7.55
CA ALA A 195 8.33 19.50 -6.13
C ALA A 195 7.42 18.48 -5.44
N PRO A 196 7.69 18.12 -4.17
CA PRO A 196 6.74 17.34 -3.38
C PRO A 196 5.62 18.26 -2.85
N PHE A 197 4.37 17.91 -3.16
CA PHE A 197 3.17 18.58 -2.66
C PHE A 197 2.16 17.53 -2.19
N ALA A 198 1.78 17.61 -0.91
CA ALA A 198 0.86 16.66 -0.27
C ALA A 198 0.04 17.37 0.82
N ASN A 199 -1.19 16.91 1.06
CA ASN A 199 -2.07 17.45 2.12
C ASN A 199 -2.28 18.98 2.08
N GLY A 200 -2.15 19.59 0.90
CA GLY A 200 -2.28 21.05 0.69
C GLY A 200 -1.01 21.86 0.96
N ALA A 201 0.12 21.22 1.26
CA ALA A 201 1.40 21.86 1.59
C ALA A 201 2.58 21.27 0.79
N PHE A 202 3.67 22.03 0.69
CA PHE A 202 4.95 21.52 0.20
C PHE A 202 5.74 20.91 1.36
N ASP A 203 5.90 19.59 1.35
CA ASP A 203 6.61 18.82 2.38
C ASP A 203 7.76 18.05 1.73
N GLU A 204 8.99 18.40 2.09
CA GLU A 204 10.23 17.82 1.56
C GLU A 204 10.45 16.34 1.95
N HIS A 205 9.59 15.77 2.79
CA HIS A 205 9.63 14.37 3.22
C HIS A 205 8.42 13.55 2.72
N ALA A 206 7.42 14.22 2.13
CA ALA A 206 6.25 13.57 1.54
C ALA A 206 6.62 12.79 0.27
N LEU A 207 6.12 11.56 0.19
CA LEU A 207 6.22 10.72 -1.00
C LEU A 207 5.11 11.12 -1.99
N THR A 208 5.49 11.63 -3.16
CA THR A 208 4.54 12.23 -4.12
C THR A 208 4.66 11.60 -5.52
N PRO A 209 4.20 10.35 -5.68
CA PRO A 209 4.23 9.65 -6.96
C PRO A 209 3.15 10.19 -7.89
N LEU A 210 3.43 10.27 -9.20
CA LEU A 210 2.39 10.52 -10.19
C LEU A 210 1.55 9.27 -10.42
N THR A 211 0.25 9.46 -10.64
CA THR A 211 -0.67 8.37 -11.05
C THR A 211 -0.50 7.96 -12.52
N SER A 212 0.38 8.63 -13.26
CA SER A 212 0.77 8.35 -14.64
C SER A 212 1.26 6.90 -14.82
N ALA A 213 0.90 6.29 -15.96
CA ALA A 213 1.10 4.87 -16.20
C ALA A 213 2.55 4.38 -15.95
N VAL A 214 2.66 3.29 -15.19
CA VAL A 214 3.92 2.63 -14.86
C VAL A 214 4.56 2.04 -16.12
N VAL A 215 5.86 2.27 -16.32
CA VAL A 215 6.61 1.75 -17.46
C VAL A 215 6.87 0.25 -17.25
N GLY A 216 6.00 -0.56 -17.85
CA GLY A 216 5.98 -2.02 -17.76
C GLY A 216 6.65 -2.75 -18.93
N VAL A 217 7.59 -2.11 -19.63
CA VAL A 217 8.39 -2.75 -20.71
C VAL A 217 9.85 -2.70 -20.31
N LEU A 218 10.58 -3.80 -20.56
CA LEU A 218 12.02 -3.88 -20.39
C LEU A 218 12.63 -4.61 -21.58
N GLY A 219 13.59 -3.99 -22.25
CA GLY A 219 14.42 -4.55 -23.29
C GLY A 219 15.87 -4.75 -22.83
N ASP A 220 16.72 -5.25 -23.72
CA ASP A 220 18.15 -5.40 -23.43
C ASP A 220 18.92 -4.07 -23.34
N ALA A 221 18.33 -2.97 -23.84
CA ALA A 221 18.93 -1.64 -23.84
C ALA A 221 18.79 -0.91 -22.48
N ASP A 222 17.85 -1.31 -21.63
CA ASP A 222 17.63 -0.68 -20.31
C ASP A 222 18.66 -1.12 -19.25
N PHE A 223 19.52 -2.10 -19.59
CA PHE A 223 20.50 -2.71 -18.70
C PHE A 223 21.82 -1.95 -18.67
N ILE A 224 22.02 -1.14 -17.63
CA ILE A 224 23.31 -0.46 -17.37
C ILE A 224 24.29 -1.38 -16.62
N PRO A 225 25.62 -1.22 -16.76
CA PRO A 225 26.59 -1.99 -15.98
C PRO A 225 26.46 -1.76 -14.47
N ALA A 226 26.79 -2.77 -13.66
CA ALA A 226 27.00 -2.58 -12.23
C ALA A 226 28.11 -1.53 -11.99
N GLY A 227 27.95 -0.72 -10.94
CA GLY A 227 28.79 0.46 -10.68
C GLY A 227 28.35 1.74 -11.42
N GLN A 228 27.52 1.67 -12.46
CA GLN A 228 26.88 2.85 -13.06
C GLN A 228 25.58 3.22 -12.32
N PRO A 229 25.20 4.51 -12.24
CA PRO A 229 24.01 4.96 -11.54
C PRO A 229 22.74 4.83 -12.39
N LEU A 230 21.63 4.41 -11.77
CA LEU A 230 20.28 4.46 -12.35
C LEU A 230 19.43 5.47 -11.58
N TYR A 231 18.56 6.21 -12.28
CA TYR A 231 17.66 7.21 -11.68
C TYR A 231 16.19 6.87 -11.89
N ALA A 232 15.36 7.23 -10.92
CA ALA A 232 13.92 6.96 -10.91
C ALA A 232 13.12 8.11 -10.27
N TYR A 233 11.81 8.12 -10.48
CA TYR A 233 10.90 9.07 -9.80
C TYR A 233 10.27 8.43 -8.56
N GLU A 234 9.49 9.22 -7.82
CA GLU A 234 8.87 8.74 -6.58
C GLU A 234 7.81 7.68 -6.85
N GLN A 235 7.79 6.64 -6.02
CA GLN A 235 6.86 5.51 -6.16
C GLN A 235 6.67 4.81 -4.82
N SER A 236 5.41 4.57 -4.43
CA SER A 236 5.12 3.75 -3.25
C SER A 236 5.24 2.27 -3.56
N ASN A 237 5.74 1.53 -2.58
CA ASN A 237 5.98 0.09 -2.65
C ASN A 237 5.24 -0.67 -1.51
N GLN A 238 4.18 -0.06 -0.96
CA GLN A 238 3.46 -0.55 0.22
C GLN A 238 2.04 -1.09 -0.06
N SER A 239 1.49 -0.86 -1.26
CA SER A 239 0.06 -1.01 -1.53
C SER A 239 -0.27 -2.00 -2.66
N ASP A 240 -0.07 -1.61 -3.93
CA ASP A 240 -0.40 -2.46 -5.06
C ASP A 240 0.79 -3.34 -5.49
N ALA A 241 0.72 -4.62 -5.11
CA ALA A 241 1.69 -5.65 -5.49
C ALA A 241 1.84 -5.84 -7.01
N GLN A 242 0.88 -5.41 -7.83
CA GLN A 242 1.00 -5.39 -9.29
C GLN A 242 1.75 -4.17 -9.83
N MET A 243 1.95 -3.13 -9.02
CA MET A 243 2.71 -1.91 -9.38
C MET A 243 4.04 -1.78 -8.65
N HIS A 244 4.36 -2.66 -7.69
CA HIS A 244 5.65 -2.67 -6.97
C HIS A 244 6.85 -2.64 -7.95
N PRO A 245 7.74 -1.63 -7.85
CA PRO A 245 8.97 -1.56 -8.62
C PRO A 245 10.01 -2.55 -8.10
N TYR A 246 10.84 -3.09 -8.99
CA TYR A 246 11.89 -4.04 -8.64
C TYR A 246 13.06 -3.99 -9.63
N LEU A 247 14.25 -4.39 -9.18
CA LEU A 247 15.41 -4.52 -10.07
C LEU A 247 15.38 -5.87 -10.79
N ILE A 248 15.79 -5.88 -12.06
CA ILE A 248 16.28 -7.09 -12.73
C ILE A 248 17.80 -6.97 -12.86
N ILE A 249 18.52 -8.00 -12.42
CA ILE A 249 19.96 -8.17 -12.62
C ILE A 249 20.18 -9.11 -13.80
N LYS A 250 21.08 -8.78 -14.72
CA LYS A 250 21.51 -9.60 -15.85
C LYS A 250 23.01 -9.88 -15.69
N ALA A 251 23.40 -11.13 -15.45
CA ALA A 251 24.78 -11.48 -15.11
C ALA A 251 25.23 -12.81 -15.73
N ARG A 252 26.53 -13.08 -15.71
CA ARG A 252 27.11 -14.41 -15.96
C ARG A 252 27.70 -14.97 -14.67
N PHE A 253 27.93 -16.28 -14.63
CA PHE A 253 28.61 -16.94 -13.52
C PHE A 253 30.11 -17.07 -13.79
N LYS A 254 30.93 -16.61 -12.83
CA LYS A 254 32.37 -16.85 -12.84
C LYS A 254 32.64 -18.36 -12.98
N ASN A 255 33.61 -18.72 -13.82
CA ASN A 255 34.03 -20.10 -14.09
C ASN A 255 32.99 -21.00 -14.78
N TYR A 256 31.82 -20.49 -15.20
CA TYR A 256 30.83 -21.23 -16.00
C TYR A 256 30.47 -20.50 -17.31
N PRO A 257 31.44 -20.21 -18.20
CA PRO A 257 31.24 -19.36 -19.38
C PRO A 257 30.17 -19.89 -20.35
N GLY A 258 30.01 -21.21 -20.43
CA GLY A 258 28.98 -21.87 -21.25
C GLY A 258 27.55 -21.77 -20.71
N ALA A 259 27.34 -21.25 -19.50
CA ALA A 259 25.99 -21.12 -18.93
C ALA A 259 25.12 -20.07 -19.63
N GLY A 260 25.73 -19.11 -20.35
CA GLY A 260 25.05 -17.93 -20.88
C GLY A 260 24.72 -16.90 -19.78
N PHE A 261 23.91 -15.89 -20.12
CA PHE A 261 23.40 -14.94 -19.13
C PHE A 261 22.32 -15.58 -18.23
N ARG A 262 22.18 -15.05 -17.02
CA ARG A 262 21.08 -15.29 -16.08
C ARG A 262 20.45 -13.98 -15.66
N TYR A 263 19.16 -14.05 -15.38
CA TYR A 263 18.32 -12.95 -14.94
C TYR A 263 17.82 -13.22 -13.53
N PHE A 264 17.99 -12.28 -12.61
CA PHE A 264 17.53 -12.36 -11.22
C PHE A 264 16.59 -11.18 -10.92
N LYS A 265 15.54 -11.40 -10.14
CA LYS A 265 14.55 -10.39 -9.74
C LYS A 265 14.74 -10.02 -8.27
N LEU A 266 15.01 -8.74 -8.00
CA LEU A 266 15.26 -8.25 -6.65
C LEU A 266 14.20 -7.24 -6.23
N ASP A 267 13.42 -7.60 -5.22
CA ASP A 267 12.48 -6.74 -4.51
C ASP A 267 13.25 -5.64 -3.74
N LEU A 268 12.68 -4.45 -3.67
CA LEU A 268 13.30 -3.32 -2.97
C LEU A 268 12.92 -3.40 -1.47
N VAL A 269 13.72 -4.10 -0.67
CA VAL A 269 13.41 -4.38 0.75
C VAL A 269 14.52 -3.98 1.71
N ASN A 270 14.13 -3.76 2.97
CA ASN A 270 15.04 -3.55 4.08
C ASN A 270 15.87 -4.81 4.42
N ASN A 271 16.93 -4.63 5.23
CA ASN A 271 17.92 -5.69 5.48
C ASN A 271 17.37 -6.94 6.19
N ASP A 272 16.28 -6.82 6.97
CA ASP A 272 15.58 -7.96 7.58
C ASP A 272 14.36 -8.43 6.78
N LYS A 273 14.12 -7.82 5.61
CA LYS A 273 13.10 -8.15 4.60
C LYS A 273 11.65 -8.09 5.10
N THR A 274 11.41 -7.39 6.20
CA THR A 274 10.07 -7.18 6.76
C THR A 274 9.26 -6.11 6.02
N LYS A 275 9.93 -5.14 5.38
CA LYS A 275 9.29 -3.98 4.75
C LYS A 275 9.92 -3.63 3.41
N ARG A 276 9.10 -3.15 2.48
CA ARG A 276 9.55 -2.62 1.19
C ARG A 276 9.98 -1.17 1.32
N PHE A 277 10.96 -0.77 0.51
CA PHE A 277 11.34 0.62 0.34
C PHE A 277 10.53 1.24 -0.79
N ASP A 278 9.93 2.40 -0.50
CA ASP A 278 9.46 3.33 -1.52
C ASP A 278 10.66 3.93 -2.27
N ILE A 279 10.45 4.32 -3.52
CA ILE A 279 11.41 5.14 -4.24
C ILE A 279 11.15 6.61 -3.84
N LYS A 280 12.17 7.29 -3.32
CA LYS A 280 12.08 8.67 -2.81
C LYS A 280 13.03 9.61 -3.55
N ARG A 281 12.61 10.86 -3.75
CA ARG A 281 13.43 11.92 -4.35
C ARG A 281 14.65 12.24 -3.46
N ASN A 282 15.81 12.49 -4.06
CA ASN A 282 17.10 12.73 -3.38
C ASN A 282 17.57 11.62 -2.39
N TRP A 283 17.08 10.38 -2.53
CA TRP A 283 17.58 9.22 -1.78
C TRP A 283 18.43 8.29 -2.65
N LEU A 284 19.44 7.66 -2.04
CA LEU A 284 20.28 6.63 -2.67
C LEU A 284 19.90 5.24 -2.13
N LEU A 285 19.43 4.36 -3.01
CA LEU A 285 19.29 2.93 -2.72
C LEU A 285 20.54 2.18 -3.21
N LYS A 286 21.38 1.79 -2.26
CA LYS A 286 22.62 1.03 -2.51
C LYS A 286 22.38 -0.47 -2.35
N VAL A 287 22.49 -1.23 -3.43
CA VAL A 287 22.28 -2.68 -3.47
C VAL A 287 23.63 -3.39 -3.63
N ILE A 288 23.95 -4.35 -2.76
CA ILE A 288 25.26 -5.02 -2.73
C ILE A 288 25.09 -6.54 -2.90
N LEU A 289 25.47 -7.09 -4.05
CA LEU A 289 25.38 -8.51 -4.35
C LEU A 289 26.55 -9.28 -3.70
N LYS A 290 26.32 -9.82 -2.50
CA LYS A 290 27.36 -10.49 -1.70
C LYS A 290 27.70 -11.91 -2.13
N LYS A 291 26.69 -12.73 -2.46
CA LYS A 291 26.80 -14.14 -2.87
C LYS A 291 25.51 -14.58 -3.57
N VAL A 292 25.62 -15.43 -4.60
CA VAL A 292 24.50 -16.20 -5.17
C VAL A 292 24.58 -17.65 -4.67
N LYS A 293 23.43 -18.23 -4.27
CA LYS A 293 23.30 -19.67 -3.94
C LYS A 293 23.14 -20.48 -5.25
N ASP A 294 23.40 -21.78 -5.22
CA ASP A 294 23.00 -22.75 -6.26
C ASP A 294 23.48 -22.46 -7.71
N ILE A 295 24.65 -21.82 -7.85
CA ILE A 295 25.40 -21.72 -9.12
C ILE A 295 25.73 -23.15 -9.62
N PRO A 296 25.57 -23.49 -10.92
CA PRO A 296 25.19 -22.64 -12.06
C PRO A 296 23.69 -22.69 -12.45
N ASN A 297 22.84 -23.19 -11.56
CA ASN A 297 21.40 -23.35 -11.81
C ASN A 297 20.56 -22.13 -11.39
N ALA A 298 21.13 -21.22 -10.60
CA ALA A 298 20.43 -20.07 -10.04
C ALA A 298 19.94 -19.04 -11.07
N GLY A 299 18.88 -18.31 -10.69
CA GLY A 299 18.23 -17.32 -11.53
C GLY A 299 17.58 -17.94 -12.78
N HIS A 300 17.18 -17.06 -13.71
CA HIS A 300 16.39 -17.46 -14.87
C HIS A 300 17.18 -17.35 -16.17
N GLN A 301 16.94 -18.28 -17.10
CA GLN A 301 17.58 -18.31 -18.42
C GLN A 301 17.18 -17.15 -19.34
N THR A 302 16.04 -16.50 -19.09
CA THR A 302 15.51 -15.40 -19.93
C THR A 302 14.85 -14.32 -19.08
N LEU A 303 14.88 -13.08 -19.57
CA LEU A 303 14.21 -11.93 -18.94
C LEU A 303 12.71 -12.20 -18.73
N ALA A 304 12.02 -12.74 -19.73
CA ALA A 304 10.59 -13.06 -19.66
C ALA A 304 10.23 -14.11 -18.60
N LYS A 305 11.18 -14.99 -18.21
CA LYS A 305 11.02 -15.88 -17.04
C LYS A 305 11.20 -15.11 -15.73
N ALA A 306 12.21 -14.25 -15.63
CA ALA A 306 12.49 -13.46 -14.41
C ALA A 306 11.39 -12.45 -14.05
N LEU A 307 10.86 -11.71 -15.02
CA LEU A 307 9.76 -10.76 -14.78
C LEU A 307 8.53 -11.44 -14.14
N LYS A 308 8.23 -12.67 -14.58
CA LYS A 308 7.12 -13.51 -14.11
C LYS A 308 7.43 -14.33 -12.84
N ALA A 309 8.67 -14.32 -12.36
CA ALA A 309 9.06 -15.06 -11.16
C ALA A 309 8.73 -14.29 -9.87
N ILE A 310 8.78 -14.99 -8.75
CA ILE A 310 8.90 -14.38 -7.42
C ILE A 310 10.32 -13.80 -7.24
N PRO A 311 10.55 -12.80 -6.36
CA PRO A 311 11.88 -12.21 -6.19
C PRO A 311 12.89 -13.17 -5.55
N ASP A 312 14.06 -13.36 -6.19
CA ASP A 312 15.17 -14.21 -5.71
C ASP A 312 15.69 -13.78 -4.33
N ASN A 313 15.52 -12.50 -3.96
CA ASN A 313 15.94 -11.97 -2.67
C ASN A 313 14.82 -11.85 -1.64
N ASN A 314 13.54 -12.09 -1.98
CA ASN A 314 12.44 -11.84 -1.06
C ASN A 314 11.22 -12.76 -1.28
N PHE A 315 11.31 -13.95 -0.71
CA PHE A 315 10.19 -14.88 -0.58
C PHE A 315 9.24 -14.51 0.58
N ALA A 316 9.69 -13.65 1.50
CA ALA A 316 8.98 -13.32 2.74
C ALA A 316 7.74 -12.45 2.50
N LEU A 317 7.82 -11.49 1.58
CA LEU A 317 6.71 -10.58 1.23
C LEU A 317 6.09 -10.89 -0.15
N SER A 318 6.36 -12.07 -0.73
CA SER A 318 5.74 -12.52 -1.99
C SER A 318 4.33 -13.07 -1.70
N GLU A 319 3.33 -12.57 -2.42
CA GLU A 319 1.93 -13.01 -2.33
C GLU A 319 1.78 -14.48 -2.75
N GLU A 320 2.49 -14.85 -3.82
CA GLU A 320 2.53 -16.20 -4.37
C GLU A 320 3.09 -17.20 -3.34
N MET A 321 3.94 -16.73 -2.41
CA MET A 321 4.50 -17.52 -1.31
C MET A 321 3.67 -17.49 -0.02
N GLN A 322 2.84 -16.46 0.23
CA GLN A 322 2.04 -16.38 1.46
C GLN A 322 0.96 -17.46 1.57
N GLN A 323 0.55 -18.08 0.46
CA GLN A 323 -0.36 -19.24 0.51
C GLN A 323 0.27 -20.49 1.15
N TYR A 324 1.61 -20.55 1.28
CA TYR A 324 2.33 -21.71 1.81
C TYR A 324 2.71 -21.50 3.28
N PRO A 325 2.15 -22.29 4.23
CA PRO A 325 2.46 -22.19 5.66
C PRO A 325 3.87 -22.65 6.07
N SER A 326 4.69 -23.14 5.11
CA SER A 326 6.04 -23.64 5.33
C SER A 326 7.01 -22.95 4.38
N PHE A 327 8.26 -22.72 4.84
CA PHE A 327 9.34 -22.16 4.02
C PHE A 327 10.70 -22.73 4.40
N SER A 328 11.64 -22.79 3.45
CA SER A 328 13.03 -23.17 3.69
C SER A 328 13.98 -22.17 3.05
N ASP A 329 15.07 -21.86 3.74
CA ASP A 329 16.18 -21.03 3.24
C ASP A 329 17.26 -21.86 2.52
N GLY A 330 17.02 -23.16 2.34
CA GLY A 330 17.98 -24.15 1.83
C GLY A 330 18.69 -24.94 2.92
N GLU A 331 18.66 -24.50 4.18
CA GLU A 331 19.28 -25.16 5.33
C GLU A 331 18.21 -25.65 6.33
N GLY A 332 17.42 -24.72 6.88
CA GLY A 332 16.35 -25.00 7.84
C GLY A 332 14.95 -24.78 7.27
N VAL A 333 13.93 -24.94 8.11
CA VAL A 333 12.50 -24.78 7.75
C VAL A 333 11.75 -24.04 8.84
N LEU A 334 11.04 -22.96 8.49
CA LEU A 334 10.00 -22.35 9.33
C LEU A 334 8.63 -22.86 8.88
N LYS A 335 7.80 -23.28 9.84
CA LYS A 335 6.39 -23.61 9.65
C LYS A 335 5.51 -22.77 10.58
N VAL A 336 4.36 -22.35 10.08
CA VAL A 336 3.25 -21.76 10.86
C VAL A 336 1.99 -22.56 10.58
N GLU A 337 0.99 -22.50 11.45
CA GLU A 337 -0.25 -23.28 11.28
C GLU A 337 -1.06 -22.80 10.05
N LYS A 338 -1.25 -21.48 9.93
CA LYS A 338 -1.87 -20.78 8.80
C LYS A 338 -1.26 -19.38 8.69
N THR A 339 -1.25 -18.82 7.49
CA THR A 339 -0.78 -17.45 7.20
C THR A 339 -1.89 -16.41 7.15
N ASN A 340 -3.14 -16.82 7.32
CA ASN A 340 -4.33 -15.99 7.15
C ASN A 340 -5.43 -16.45 8.13
N TYR A 341 -6.02 -15.50 8.86
CA TYR A 341 -7.11 -15.74 9.82
C TYR A 341 -8.25 -14.74 9.59
N VAL A 342 -9.49 -15.22 9.76
CA VAL A 342 -10.70 -14.39 9.86
C VAL A 342 -11.26 -14.57 11.26
N LEU A 343 -11.38 -13.47 11.99
CA LEU A 343 -11.84 -13.39 13.37
C LEU A 343 -13.03 -12.43 13.48
N PHE A 344 -13.70 -12.43 14.63
CA PHE A 344 -14.87 -11.61 14.89
C PHE A 344 -14.60 -10.57 15.97
N ALA A 345 -15.37 -9.47 16.01
CA ALA A 345 -15.11 -8.30 16.86
C ALA A 345 -15.11 -8.57 18.38
N ASP A 346 -15.65 -9.72 18.80
CA ASP A 346 -15.65 -10.25 20.16
C ASP A 346 -14.39 -11.08 20.53
N VAL A 347 -13.38 -11.14 19.64
CA VAL A 347 -12.11 -11.83 19.90
C VAL A 347 -11.18 -11.01 20.79
N SER A 348 -10.73 -11.59 21.91
CA SER A 348 -9.67 -11.02 22.76
C SER A 348 -8.27 -11.57 22.43
N GLU A 349 -8.18 -12.81 21.92
CA GLU A 349 -6.92 -13.47 21.62
C GLU A 349 -6.99 -14.41 20.40
N LEU A 350 -5.93 -14.43 19.59
CA LEU A 350 -5.65 -15.47 18.60
C LEU A 350 -4.43 -16.28 19.05
N LYS A 351 -4.60 -17.61 19.15
CA LYS A 351 -3.52 -18.58 19.38
C LYS A 351 -3.32 -19.48 18.15
N PHE A 352 -2.07 -19.72 17.76
CA PHE A 352 -1.72 -20.70 16.72
C PHE A 352 -0.30 -21.25 16.90
N ARG A 353 0.02 -22.39 16.27
CA ARG A 353 1.36 -23.00 16.38
C ARG A 353 2.33 -22.57 15.27
N CYS A 354 3.61 -22.53 15.62
CA CYS A 354 4.73 -22.43 14.70
C CYS A 354 5.87 -23.38 15.11
N ALA A 355 6.77 -23.68 14.18
CA ALA A 355 7.94 -24.52 14.42
C ALA A 355 9.11 -24.14 13.52
N TYR A 356 10.30 -24.02 14.10
CA TYR A 356 11.56 -23.85 13.36
C TYR A 356 12.42 -25.11 13.49
N TYR A 357 12.71 -25.73 12.36
CA TYR A 357 13.60 -26.88 12.23
C TYR A 357 14.96 -26.39 11.69
N PRO A 358 16.05 -26.45 12.47
CA PRO A 358 17.36 -25.96 12.01
C PRO A 358 17.96 -26.72 10.82
N ASP A 359 17.60 -28.00 10.68
CA ASP A 359 17.91 -28.84 9.52
C ASP A 359 16.60 -29.27 8.85
N LYS A 360 16.43 -28.91 7.57
CA LYS A 360 15.26 -29.27 6.75
C LYS A 360 15.04 -30.78 6.61
N ASN A 361 16.09 -31.59 6.78
CA ASN A 361 16.04 -33.04 6.64
C ASN A 361 15.66 -33.74 7.96
N ASN A 362 15.74 -33.03 9.10
CA ASN A 362 15.47 -33.57 10.43
C ASN A 362 14.27 -32.89 11.09
N THR A 363 13.07 -33.44 10.87
CA THR A 363 11.84 -32.94 11.48
C THR A 363 11.59 -33.40 12.93
N ALA A 364 12.55 -34.07 13.57
CA ALA A 364 12.42 -34.52 14.96
C ALA A 364 12.89 -33.48 15.99
N TYR A 365 13.66 -32.46 15.57
CA TYR A 365 14.21 -31.43 16.44
C TYR A 365 13.77 -30.02 16.02
N THR A 366 13.22 -29.26 16.96
CA THR A 366 12.85 -27.85 16.78
C THR A 366 13.68 -26.93 17.68
N ASN A 367 13.94 -25.71 17.21
CA ASN A 367 14.58 -24.66 18.01
C ASN A 367 13.67 -23.41 18.06
N ASN A 368 12.48 -23.59 18.64
CA ASN A 368 11.45 -22.57 18.67
C ASN A 368 11.84 -21.34 19.53
N GLY A 369 12.82 -21.47 20.43
CA GLY A 369 13.42 -20.36 21.18
C GLY A 369 14.11 -19.28 20.32
N LEU A 370 14.37 -19.54 19.04
CA LEU A 370 14.85 -18.56 18.07
C LEU A 370 13.72 -17.83 17.30
N ILE A 371 12.45 -18.23 17.46
CA ILE A 371 11.32 -17.59 16.78
C ILE A 371 10.96 -16.27 17.51
N ARG A 372 10.64 -15.24 16.74
CA ARG A 372 10.14 -13.94 17.21
C ARG A 372 8.86 -13.61 16.45
N VAL A 373 8.01 -12.80 17.06
CA VAL A 373 6.78 -12.28 16.45
C VAL A 373 6.78 -10.76 16.57
N GLU A 374 6.42 -10.07 15.49
CA GLU A 374 6.43 -8.60 15.39
C GLU A 374 5.13 -8.09 14.79
N ARG A 375 4.56 -7.01 15.34
CA ARG A 375 3.39 -6.31 14.77
C ARG A 375 3.84 -5.43 13.60
N VAL A 376 3.25 -5.60 12.42
CA VAL A 376 3.65 -4.84 11.21
C VAL A 376 3.37 -3.34 11.36
N ASN A 377 2.20 -3.01 11.90
CA ASN A 377 1.77 -1.65 12.23
C ASN A 377 1.34 -1.53 13.71
N PRO A 378 2.27 -1.35 14.67
CA PRO A 378 1.93 -1.22 16.09
C PRO A 378 1.05 -0.01 16.45
N ALA A 379 0.86 0.93 15.51
CA ALA A 379 0.05 2.13 15.67
C ALA A 379 -1.38 1.99 15.16
N ASP A 380 -1.79 0.82 14.64
CA ASP A 380 -3.18 0.56 14.24
C ASP A 380 -4.15 0.44 15.43
N GLY A 381 -3.64 0.18 16.63
CA GLY A 381 -4.43 -0.05 17.84
C GLY A 381 -5.19 -1.39 17.86
N ILE A 382 -5.13 -2.19 16.81
CA ILE A 382 -5.88 -3.44 16.66
C ILE A 382 -5.22 -4.55 17.48
N ILE A 383 -3.89 -4.68 17.39
CA ILE A 383 -3.12 -5.67 18.16
C ILE A 383 -2.40 -4.97 19.32
N THR A 384 -2.78 -5.28 20.56
CA THR A 384 -2.14 -4.77 21.77
C THR A 384 -0.82 -5.49 22.07
N ASN A 385 -0.77 -6.81 21.88
CA ASN A 385 0.40 -7.63 22.17
C ASN A 385 0.56 -8.80 21.18
N ALA A 386 1.80 -9.26 20.94
CA ALA A 386 2.10 -10.46 20.17
C ALA A 386 3.38 -11.14 20.70
N VAL A 387 3.28 -12.40 21.11
CA VAL A 387 4.36 -13.17 21.76
C VAL A 387 4.42 -14.61 21.24
N VAL A 388 5.55 -15.30 21.47
CA VAL A 388 5.73 -16.72 21.15
C VAL A 388 6.44 -17.46 22.29
N SER A 389 5.95 -18.64 22.63
CA SER A 389 6.51 -19.49 23.69
C SER A 389 7.69 -20.34 23.22
N SER A 390 8.41 -20.94 24.17
CA SER A 390 9.46 -21.94 23.94
C SER A 390 8.98 -23.17 23.15
N GLU A 391 7.69 -23.52 23.23
CA GLU A 391 7.08 -24.62 22.48
C GLU A 391 6.61 -24.18 21.08
N GLY A 392 6.75 -22.90 20.72
CA GLY A 392 6.27 -22.33 19.46
C GLY A 392 4.77 -22.06 19.42
N LEU A 393 4.12 -21.86 20.57
CA LEU A 393 2.76 -21.32 20.60
C LEU A 393 2.84 -19.79 20.44
N VAL A 394 2.24 -19.25 19.38
CA VAL A 394 2.06 -17.81 19.20
C VAL A 394 0.75 -17.40 19.87
N SER A 395 0.79 -16.31 20.66
CA SER A 395 -0.37 -15.63 21.23
C SER A 395 -0.39 -14.19 20.74
N ILE A 396 -1.53 -13.75 20.22
CA ILE A 396 -1.79 -12.39 19.77
C ILE A 396 -2.99 -11.86 20.56
N THR A 397 -2.81 -10.76 21.28
CA THR A 397 -3.85 -10.09 22.06
C THR A 397 -4.36 -8.88 21.27
N PHE A 398 -5.68 -8.73 21.20
CA PHE A 398 -6.33 -7.60 20.53
C PHE A 398 -6.64 -6.47 21.52
N ALA A 399 -7.18 -5.35 21.03
CA ALA A 399 -7.79 -4.33 21.89
C ALA A 399 -9.20 -4.76 22.31
N ASP A 400 -9.62 -4.35 23.51
CA ASP A 400 -11.00 -4.57 23.96
C ASP A 400 -11.98 -3.73 23.14
N ASN A 401 -13.09 -4.33 22.72
CA ASN A 401 -14.16 -3.69 21.93
C ASN A 401 -13.67 -3.10 20.59
N LEU A 402 -13.14 -3.95 19.70
CA LEU A 402 -12.78 -3.56 18.34
C LEU A 402 -14.01 -3.10 17.53
N ASP A 403 -14.24 -1.78 17.48
CA ASP A 403 -15.27 -1.19 16.63
C ASP A 403 -14.89 -1.35 15.15
N THR A 404 -15.62 -2.23 14.46
CA THR A 404 -15.42 -2.48 13.03
C THR A 404 -16.19 -1.48 12.15
N GLN A 405 -17.18 -0.78 12.71
CA GLN A 405 -18.18 0.03 11.99
C GLN A 405 -18.83 -0.70 10.79
N GLY A 406 -18.97 -2.03 10.89
CA GLY A 406 -19.50 -2.89 9.82
C GLY A 406 -18.50 -3.17 8.69
N ALA A 407 -17.26 -2.69 8.79
CA ALA A 407 -16.18 -2.95 7.85
C ALA A 407 -15.35 -4.19 8.25
N VAL A 408 -14.23 -4.40 7.55
CA VAL A 408 -13.24 -5.44 7.87
C VAL A 408 -11.93 -4.76 8.23
N LEU A 409 -11.63 -4.73 9.52
CA LEU A 409 -10.33 -4.33 10.05
C LEU A 409 -9.27 -5.32 9.58
N ARG A 410 -8.09 -4.83 9.19
CA ARG A 410 -6.98 -5.65 8.69
C ARG A 410 -5.70 -5.27 9.41
N THR A 411 -5.00 -6.27 9.91
CA THR A 411 -3.71 -6.12 10.59
C THR A 411 -2.85 -7.35 10.30
N GLU A 412 -1.55 -7.24 10.55
CA GLU A 412 -0.56 -8.27 10.22
C GLU A 412 0.49 -8.40 11.33
N VAL A 413 0.94 -9.64 11.57
CA VAL A 413 2.18 -9.91 12.31
C VAL A 413 3.16 -10.70 11.45
N ILE A 414 4.45 -10.53 11.71
CA ILE A 414 5.53 -11.32 11.09
C ILE A 414 6.07 -12.31 12.11
N VAL A 415 6.01 -13.60 11.78
CA VAL A 415 6.71 -14.67 12.50
C VAL A 415 8.05 -14.88 11.83
N LYS A 416 9.17 -14.60 12.51
CA LYS A 416 10.54 -14.64 11.95
C LYS A 416 11.55 -15.38 12.84
N VAL A 417 12.56 -16.00 12.23
CA VAL A 417 13.63 -16.70 12.95
C VAL A 417 14.85 -15.79 13.14
N GLN A 418 15.29 -15.62 14.39
CA GLN A 418 16.44 -14.78 14.73
C GLN A 418 17.72 -15.28 14.03
N GLY A 419 18.42 -14.36 13.34
CA GLY A 419 19.63 -14.66 12.56
C GLY A 419 19.38 -15.28 11.18
N LYS A 420 18.11 -15.54 10.79
CA LYS A 420 17.72 -16.18 9.54
C LYS A 420 16.70 -15.31 8.77
N PRO A 421 17.11 -14.21 8.11
CA PRO A 421 16.20 -13.24 7.48
C PRO A 421 15.36 -13.79 6.32
N GLU A 422 15.71 -14.96 5.77
CA GLU A 422 14.88 -15.68 4.80
C GLU A 422 13.69 -16.41 5.45
N LEU A 423 13.85 -16.85 6.71
CA LEU A 423 12.90 -17.70 7.42
C LEU A 423 11.89 -16.85 8.18
N GLN A 424 10.91 -16.33 7.45
CA GLN A 424 9.78 -15.60 8.03
C GLN A 424 8.47 -15.75 7.23
N ARG A 425 7.35 -15.44 7.89
CA ARG A 425 5.99 -15.50 7.34
C ARG A 425 5.14 -14.34 7.85
N ILE A 426 4.39 -13.71 6.94
CA ILE A 426 3.31 -12.78 7.32
C ILE A 426 2.10 -13.60 7.74
N ILE A 427 1.46 -13.18 8.83
CA ILE A 427 0.21 -13.72 9.35
C ILE A 427 -0.83 -12.61 9.25
N ARG A 428 -1.72 -12.74 8.27
CA ARG A 428 -2.78 -11.77 8.00
C ARG A 428 -3.99 -12.04 8.87
N ILE A 429 -4.52 -10.99 9.48
CA ILE A 429 -5.66 -11.09 10.39
C ILE A 429 -6.71 -10.10 9.92
N SER A 430 -7.87 -10.63 9.55
CA SER A 430 -9.08 -9.83 9.27
C SER A 430 -10.04 -9.96 10.44
N VAL A 431 -10.34 -8.85 11.11
CA VAL A 431 -11.37 -8.78 12.17
C VAL A 431 -12.60 -8.08 11.62
N ARG A 432 -13.79 -8.61 11.91
CA ARG A 432 -15.05 -8.14 11.32
C ARG A 432 -16.24 -8.40 12.24
N ASP A 433 -17.39 -7.85 11.89
CA ASP A 433 -18.65 -8.28 12.49
C ASP A 433 -19.02 -9.72 12.08
N HIS A 434 -19.71 -10.40 12.99
CA HIS A 434 -20.39 -11.67 12.76
C HIS A 434 -21.24 -11.64 11.49
N TYR A 435 -21.15 -12.69 10.68
CA TYR A 435 -21.89 -12.73 9.43
C TYR A 435 -23.41 -12.76 9.68
N ARG A 436 -24.15 -12.08 8.80
CA ARG A 436 -25.60 -12.22 8.68
C ARG A 436 -25.91 -12.90 7.35
N PHE A 437 -26.97 -13.69 7.30
CA PHE A 437 -27.46 -14.20 6.01
C PHE A 437 -27.95 -13.02 5.16
N ALA A 438 -27.69 -13.03 3.86
CA ALA A 438 -28.21 -12.01 2.94
C ALA A 438 -29.74 -12.08 2.83
N SER A 439 -30.30 -13.29 2.95
CA SER A 439 -31.71 -13.52 3.24
C SER A 439 -31.93 -14.89 3.88
N VAL A 440 -33.05 -15.04 4.56
CA VAL A 440 -33.56 -16.32 5.07
C VAL A 440 -35.04 -16.43 4.71
N VAL A 441 -35.41 -17.53 4.05
CA VAL A 441 -36.79 -17.83 3.66
C VAL A 441 -37.23 -19.15 4.30
N ALA A 442 -38.37 -19.15 4.98
CA ALA A 442 -38.99 -20.33 5.58
C ALA A 442 -40.44 -20.48 5.11
N ASN A 443 -40.77 -21.62 4.48
CA ASN A 443 -42.08 -21.87 3.84
C ASN A 443 -42.59 -20.69 2.96
N GLY A 444 -41.68 -20.04 2.23
CA GLY A 444 -42.00 -18.91 1.34
C GLY A 444 -42.12 -17.55 2.02
N THR A 445 -42.06 -17.46 3.36
CA THR A 445 -41.95 -16.18 4.09
C THR A 445 -40.48 -15.81 4.27
N GLU A 446 -40.12 -14.55 4.00
CA GLU A 446 -38.74 -14.03 4.12
C GLU A 446 -38.54 -13.24 5.42
N SER A 447 -37.30 -13.23 5.94
CA SER A 447 -36.91 -12.44 7.10
C SER A 447 -36.84 -10.94 6.79
N THR A 448 -37.42 -10.12 7.67
CA THR A 448 -37.39 -8.65 7.57
C THR A 448 -36.43 -7.98 8.56
N ASP A 449 -35.94 -8.71 9.56
CA ASP A 449 -35.07 -8.21 10.63
C ASP A 449 -33.60 -8.74 10.54
N GLY A 450 -33.35 -9.75 9.68
CA GLY A 450 -32.05 -10.41 9.56
C GLY A 450 -31.65 -11.29 10.75
N LEU A 451 -32.59 -11.55 11.68
CA LEU A 451 -32.37 -12.30 12.93
C LEU A 451 -33.43 -13.39 13.16
N SER A 452 -34.64 -13.21 12.63
CA SER A 452 -35.71 -14.20 12.70
C SER A 452 -36.64 -14.20 11.48
N VAL A 453 -37.36 -15.29 11.29
CA VAL A 453 -38.47 -15.38 10.33
C VAL A 453 -39.63 -16.11 11.00
N ARG A 454 -40.86 -15.73 10.66
CA ARG A 454 -42.07 -16.43 11.13
C ARG A 454 -42.64 -17.20 9.95
N CYS A 455 -43.03 -18.45 10.15
CA CYS A 455 -43.67 -19.27 9.12
C CYS A 455 -44.70 -20.22 9.71
N THR A 456 -45.59 -20.74 8.87
CA THR A 456 -46.66 -21.67 9.27
C THR A 456 -46.41 -23.07 8.72
N VAL A 457 -46.73 -24.09 9.52
CA VAL A 457 -46.68 -25.53 9.19
C VAL A 457 -47.97 -26.17 9.71
N ALA A 458 -48.83 -26.65 8.82
CA ALA A 458 -50.17 -27.16 9.19
C ALA A 458 -50.15 -28.21 10.32
N GLU A 459 -51.24 -28.28 11.11
CA GLU A 459 -51.45 -29.21 12.24
C GLU A 459 -51.61 -30.70 11.82
N THR A 460 -50.66 -31.23 11.07
CA THR A 460 -50.59 -32.63 10.67
C THR A 460 -49.17 -33.18 10.85
N GLN A 461 -49.06 -34.47 11.16
CA GLN A 461 -47.77 -35.15 11.15
C GLN A 461 -47.26 -35.26 9.71
N ASN A 462 -45.96 -35.14 9.50
CA ASN A 462 -45.30 -35.09 8.18
C ASN A 462 -45.58 -33.80 7.38
N ALA A 463 -46.12 -32.75 8.01
CA ALA A 463 -46.24 -31.43 7.40
C ALA A 463 -44.84 -30.85 7.09
N SER A 464 -44.71 -30.18 5.94
CA SER A 464 -43.40 -29.80 5.39
C SER A 464 -42.91 -28.45 5.90
N LEU A 465 -41.60 -28.37 6.18
CA LEU A 465 -40.87 -27.13 6.46
C LEU A 465 -39.66 -27.03 5.52
N SER A 466 -39.63 -26.01 4.67
CA SER A 466 -38.53 -25.71 3.74
C SER A 466 -37.82 -24.43 4.16
N LEU A 467 -36.50 -24.51 4.35
CA LEU A 467 -35.63 -23.40 4.74
C LEU A 467 -34.63 -23.12 3.61
N LYS A 468 -34.41 -21.84 3.30
CA LYS A 468 -33.35 -21.37 2.40
C LYS A 468 -32.54 -20.28 3.11
N LEU A 469 -31.23 -20.50 3.24
CA LEU A 469 -30.29 -19.57 3.85
C LEU A 469 -29.34 -19.05 2.77
N THR A 470 -29.34 -17.74 2.52
CA THR A 470 -28.47 -17.13 1.50
C THR A 470 -27.19 -16.61 2.16
N LEU A 471 -26.03 -17.14 1.79
CA LEU A 471 -24.74 -16.66 2.28
C LEU A 471 -24.43 -15.27 1.70
N PRO A 472 -23.92 -14.31 2.50
CA PRO A 472 -23.61 -12.96 2.02
C PRO A 472 -22.45 -12.97 1.03
N ASN A 473 -22.38 -11.95 0.16
CA ASN A 473 -21.46 -11.91 -0.98
C ASN A 473 -19.98 -11.92 -0.57
N ASP A 474 -19.66 -11.37 0.61
CA ASP A 474 -18.35 -11.29 1.23
C ASP A 474 -18.02 -12.50 2.14
N PHE A 475 -18.86 -13.55 2.15
CA PHE A 475 -18.59 -14.75 2.95
C PHE A 475 -17.27 -15.41 2.55
N SER A 476 -16.33 -15.50 3.50
CA SER A 476 -14.98 -15.95 3.25
C SER A 476 -14.89 -17.47 3.15
N LYS A 477 -14.45 -17.97 1.98
CA LYS A 477 -14.13 -19.38 1.76
C LYS A 477 -13.09 -19.97 2.73
N MET A 478 -12.37 -19.11 3.47
CA MET A 478 -11.37 -19.52 4.47
C MET A 478 -11.97 -20.08 5.77
N LEU A 479 -13.27 -19.85 5.98
CA LEU A 479 -14.04 -20.38 7.11
C LEU A 479 -14.66 -21.76 6.84
N LEU A 480 -14.29 -22.39 5.72
CA LEU A 480 -14.72 -23.73 5.34
C LEU A 480 -13.72 -24.80 5.83
N PRO A 481 -14.17 -26.01 6.21
CA PRO A 481 -15.57 -26.45 6.21
C PRO A 481 -16.35 -25.92 7.42
N LEU A 482 -17.59 -25.46 7.18
CA LEU A 482 -18.46 -24.83 8.17
C LEU A 482 -19.63 -25.74 8.53
N ASN A 483 -19.95 -25.86 9.82
CA ASN A 483 -21.10 -26.61 10.31
C ASN A 483 -22.24 -25.67 10.66
N PHE A 484 -23.37 -25.79 9.95
CA PHE A 484 -24.64 -25.16 10.31
C PHE A 484 -25.49 -26.14 11.11
N ARG A 485 -25.93 -25.71 12.29
CA ARG A 485 -26.70 -26.52 13.25
C ARG A 485 -28.13 -26.01 13.32
N PHE A 486 -29.09 -26.91 13.14
CA PHE A 486 -30.52 -26.64 13.23
C PHE A 486 -31.06 -27.35 14.48
N TYR A 487 -31.27 -26.61 15.56
CA TYR A 487 -31.79 -27.13 16.83
C TYR A 487 -33.32 -27.19 16.79
N THR A 488 -33.87 -28.40 16.85
CA THR A 488 -35.30 -28.69 16.71
C THR A 488 -35.63 -30.01 17.39
N GLU A 489 -36.77 -30.06 18.09
CA GLU A 489 -37.29 -31.31 18.68
C GLU A 489 -38.59 -31.77 17.98
N ASN A 490 -39.20 -30.93 17.13
CA ASN A 490 -40.44 -31.25 16.41
C ASN A 490 -40.21 -31.63 14.93
N PHE A 491 -39.01 -31.45 14.37
CA PHE A 491 -38.72 -31.64 12.95
C PHE A 491 -37.57 -32.63 12.67
N TYR A 492 -37.75 -33.43 11.61
CA TYR A 492 -36.75 -34.38 11.10
C TYR A 492 -36.54 -34.18 9.58
N PRO A 493 -35.34 -34.48 9.04
CA PRO A 493 -34.98 -34.13 7.67
C PRO A 493 -35.65 -35.03 6.63
N VAL A 494 -35.93 -34.46 5.45
CA VAL A 494 -36.57 -35.16 4.32
C VAL A 494 -35.56 -35.92 3.45
N SER A 495 -34.26 -35.59 3.53
CA SER A 495 -33.19 -36.19 2.74
C SER A 495 -31.94 -36.45 3.58
N GLY A 496 -31.04 -37.31 3.08
CA GLY A 496 -29.67 -37.38 3.56
C GLY A 496 -28.89 -36.07 3.33
N GLY A 497 -27.71 -35.96 3.94
CA GLY A 497 -26.88 -34.74 3.93
C GLY A 497 -27.00 -33.88 5.19
N LEU A 498 -27.81 -34.31 6.16
CA LEU A 498 -27.79 -33.84 7.54
C LEU A 498 -27.36 -34.98 8.47
N ALA A 499 -26.45 -34.70 9.40
CA ALA A 499 -26.09 -35.62 10.48
C ALA A 499 -26.84 -35.24 11.76
N LEU A 500 -27.27 -36.24 12.54
CA LEU A 500 -27.85 -36.03 13.87
C LEU A 500 -26.73 -35.72 14.88
N GLY A 501 -26.97 -34.79 15.79
CA GLY A 501 -26.09 -34.48 16.91
C GLY A 501 -26.83 -34.08 18.17
N PHE A 502 -26.12 -34.12 19.29
CA PHE A 502 -26.62 -33.72 20.60
C PHE A 502 -25.65 -32.71 21.24
N ASP A 503 -26.17 -31.63 21.81
CA ASP A 503 -25.38 -30.59 22.47
C ASP A 503 -26.19 -29.96 23.61
N GLY A 504 -25.61 -29.82 24.81
CA GLY A 504 -26.30 -29.24 25.98
C GLY A 504 -27.63 -29.91 26.36
N GLY A 505 -27.84 -31.19 26.01
CA GLY A 505 -29.10 -31.91 26.22
C GLY A 505 -30.20 -31.64 25.17
N LYS A 506 -29.87 -30.95 24.07
CA LYS A 506 -30.77 -30.68 22.93
C LYS A 506 -30.34 -31.41 21.67
N THR A 507 -31.32 -31.74 20.84
CA THR A 507 -31.15 -32.35 19.52
C THR A 507 -30.81 -31.28 18.47
N TYR A 508 -29.90 -31.58 17.54
CA TYR A 508 -29.69 -30.76 16.35
C TYR A 508 -29.38 -31.59 15.11
N TRP A 509 -29.76 -31.04 13.96
CA TRP A 509 -29.36 -31.53 12.64
C TRP A 509 -28.21 -30.67 12.10
N ASN A 510 -27.19 -31.31 11.54
CA ASN A 510 -25.92 -30.67 11.18
C ASN A 510 -25.66 -30.74 9.67
N ASN A 511 -25.61 -29.59 9.01
CA ASN A 511 -25.18 -29.47 7.61
C ASN A 511 -23.70 -29.06 7.54
N LEU A 512 -22.89 -29.87 6.86
CA LEU A 512 -21.46 -29.58 6.64
C LEU A 512 -21.27 -28.89 5.28
N LEU A 513 -21.06 -27.58 5.30
CA LEU A 513 -20.71 -26.80 4.12
C LEU A 513 -19.20 -26.92 3.84
N THR A 514 -18.84 -27.65 2.78
CA THR A 514 -17.43 -27.81 2.35
C THR A 514 -17.01 -26.85 1.23
N GLN A 515 -17.98 -26.27 0.51
CA GLN A 515 -17.79 -25.33 -0.60
C GLN A 515 -18.94 -24.32 -0.64
N ILE A 516 -18.69 -23.10 -1.14
CA ILE A 516 -19.74 -22.09 -1.35
C ILE A 516 -20.56 -22.51 -2.58
N PRO A 517 -21.89 -22.67 -2.50
CA PRO A 517 -22.73 -22.99 -3.67
C PRO A 517 -22.71 -21.83 -4.67
N ALA A 518 -22.80 -22.11 -5.97
CA ALA A 518 -22.86 -21.06 -7.00
C ALA A 518 -24.06 -20.11 -6.83
N SER A 519 -25.18 -20.62 -6.28
CA SER A 519 -26.37 -19.85 -5.90
C SER A 519 -26.23 -19.10 -4.56
N ARG A 520 -25.16 -19.37 -3.79
CA ARG A 520 -24.99 -19.01 -2.36
C ARG A 520 -26.10 -19.48 -1.40
N ILE A 521 -27.08 -20.25 -1.88
CA ILE A 521 -28.21 -20.74 -1.09
C ILE A 521 -27.90 -22.13 -0.52
N ILE A 522 -28.05 -22.26 0.79
CA ILE A 522 -28.17 -23.55 1.49
C ILE A 522 -29.67 -23.83 1.62
N GLU A 523 -30.17 -24.87 0.96
CA GLU A 523 -31.57 -25.31 1.09
C GLU A 523 -31.65 -26.56 1.97
N VAL A 524 -32.55 -26.54 2.96
CA VAL A 524 -32.78 -27.64 3.90
C VAL A 524 -34.29 -27.90 4.02
N ARG A 525 -34.69 -29.16 4.02
CA ARG A 525 -36.10 -29.56 4.09
C ARG A 525 -36.34 -30.54 5.24
N PHE A 526 -37.35 -30.24 6.04
CA PHE A 526 -37.80 -31.03 7.18
C PHE A 526 -39.29 -31.40 7.08
N LYS A 527 -39.70 -32.35 7.92
CA LYS A 527 -41.08 -32.76 8.17
C LYS A 527 -41.37 -32.77 9.68
N SER A 528 -42.60 -32.46 10.07
CA SER A 528 -43.04 -32.52 11.47
C SER A 528 -43.14 -33.97 11.96
N ASN A 529 -42.62 -34.26 13.15
CA ASN A 529 -42.71 -35.58 13.80
C ASN A 529 -44.06 -35.81 14.52
N LYS A 530 -44.87 -34.77 14.66
CA LYS A 530 -46.21 -34.74 15.29
C LYS A 530 -47.08 -33.63 14.66
N ALA A 531 -48.37 -33.60 14.97
CA ALA A 531 -49.30 -32.58 14.45
C ALA A 531 -49.00 -31.17 15.00
N VAL A 532 -49.08 -30.98 16.32
CA VAL A 532 -48.74 -29.72 16.99
C VAL A 532 -47.21 -29.60 17.07
N SER A 533 -46.64 -28.87 16.12
CA SER A 533 -45.21 -28.83 15.80
C SER A 533 -44.58 -27.44 15.91
N ALA A 534 -45.33 -26.42 16.35
CA ALA A 534 -44.80 -25.10 16.63
C ALA A 534 -43.59 -25.11 17.60
N GLU A 535 -42.48 -24.48 17.19
CA GLU A 535 -41.28 -24.24 18.00
C GLU A 535 -40.41 -23.12 17.39
N ASP A 536 -39.48 -22.59 18.19
CA ASP A 536 -38.44 -21.65 17.74
C ASP A 536 -37.16 -22.45 17.41
N ILE A 537 -36.98 -22.81 16.13
CA ILE A 537 -35.78 -23.52 15.64
C ILE A 537 -34.61 -22.55 15.61
N LYS A 538 -33.58 -22.78 16.43
CA LYS A 538 -32.35 -22.01 16.41
C LYS A 538 -31.40 -22.54 15.32
N ILE A 539 -30.88 -21.63 14.51
CA ILE A 539 -29.77 -21.86 13.59
C ILE A 539 -28.52 -21.21 14.19
N ASP A 540 -27.44 -21.98 14.33
CA ASP A 540 -26.12 -21.43 14.65
C ASP A 540 -24.98 -22.13 13.90
N THR A 541 -23.76 -21.65 14.15
CA THR A 541 -22.51 -22.23 13.67
C THR A 541 -21.60 -22.48 14.85
N LYS A 542 -20.95 -23.66 14.90
CA LYS A 542 -20.24 -24.16 16.11
C LYS A 542 -19.18 -23.20 16.67
N THR A 543 -18.60 -22.33 15.85
CA THR A 543 -17.54 -21.39 16.20
C THR A 543 -18.01 -19.93 16.18
N ASN A 544 -19.32 -19.68 16.30
CA ASN A 544 -19.94 -18.35 16.26
C ASN A 544 -19.44 -17.51 15.07
N ILE A 545 -19.70 -17.96 13.83
CA ILE A 545 -19.31 -17.27 12.59
C ILE A 545 -20.45 -16.41 12.04
N PHE A 546 -21.68 -16.88 12.23
CA PHE A 546 -22.91 -16.16 11.92
C PHE A 546 -23.61 -15.77 13.21
N ASN A 547 -24.25 -14.60 13.21
CA ASN A 547 -25.23 -14.24 14.23
C ASN A 547 -26.29 -15.36 14.36
N PRO A 548 -26.66 -15.76 15.58
CA PRO A 548 -27.75 -16.71 15.79
C PRO A 548 -29.05 -16.26 15.11
N PHE A 549 -29.71 -17.18 14.42
CA PHE A 549 -30.94 -16.89 13.67
C PHE A 549 -32.06 -17.83 14.14
N THR A 550 -33.31 -17.35 14.21
CA THR A 550 -34.46 -18.16 14.69
C THR A 550 -35.57 -18.30 13.64
N ILE A 551 -35.90 -19.53 13.26
CA ILE A 551 -37.15 -19.84 12.56
C ILE A 551 -38.26 -20.02 13.60
N LYS A 552 -39.23 -19.13 13.61
CA LYS A 552 -40.37 -19.13 14.55
C LYS A 552 -41.54 -19.84 13.88
N VAL A 553 -41.60 -21.16 14.06
CA VAL A 553 -42.61 -22.02 13.43
C VAL A 553 -43.90 -21.92 14.22
N LYS A 554 -44.98 -21.54 13.54
CA LYS A 554 -46.35 -21.66 14.02
C LYS A 554 -47.05 -22.83 13.34
N ASN A 555 -48.09 -23.32 14.00
CA ASN A 555 -49.11 -24.13 13.37
C ASN A 555 -50.14 -23.29 12.59
#